data_AF-A0A552ALG3-F1
#
_entry.id   AF-A0A552ALG3-F1
#
_cell.length_a   1.000
_cell.length_b   1.000
_cell.length_c   1.000
_cell.angle_alpha   90.00
_cell.angle_beta   90.00
_cell.angle_gamma   90.00
#
_symmetry.space_group_name_H-M   'P 1'
#
loop_
_entity.id
_entity.type
_entity.pdbx_description
1 polymer ?
#
loop_
_entity_poly.entity_id
_entity_poly.type
_entity_poly.pdbx_seq_one_letter_code
_entity_poly.pdbx_strand_id
1 'polypeptide(L)' 'MECVICKYGTTRSSFVTVTLERDNCIVILKQVPADICQNCGEYYLSESVTAEVLHKSDRLFCRWG' A
#
# COMPACT_ATOMS: atom_id res chain seq x y z
N MET A 1 11.65 -11.01 3.60
CA MET A 1 11.76 -11.59 2.23
C MET A 1 12.86 -10.84 1.49
N GLU A 2 13.51 -11.43 0.48
CA GLU A 2 14.36 -10.65 -0.44
C GLU A 2 13.49 -9.80 -1.36
N CYS A 3 13.86 -8.54 -1.56
CA CYS A 3 13.10 -7.62 -2.38
C CYS A 3 13.22 -8.02 -3.87
N VAL A 4 12.09 -8.34 -4.51
CA VAL A 4 12.08 -8.74 -5.92
C VAL A 4 12.39 -7.60 -6.88
N ILE A 5 12.24 -6.34 -6.43
CA ILE A 5 12.49 -5.15 -7.23
C ILE A 5 13.99 -4.86 -7.32
N CYS A 6 14.66 -4.67 -6.17
CA CYS A 6 16.10 -4.35 -6.20
C CYS A 6 17.00 -5.58 -6.15
N LYS A 7 16.53 -6.75 -5.68
CA LYS A 7 17.30 -8.00 -5.55
C LYS A 7 18.50 -7.96 -4.58
N TYR A 8 18.70 -6.86 -3.87
CA TYR A 8 19.80 -6.70 -2.90
C TYR A 8 19.32 -6.52 -1.46
N GLY A 9 18.12 -5.96 -1.27
CA GLY A 9 17.61 -5.62 0.07
C GLY A 9 16.69 -6.70 0.65
N THR A 10 16.65 -6.75 1.98
CA THR A 10 15.66 -7.53 2.73
C THR A 10 14.49 -6.65 3.17
N THR A 11 13.30 -7.23 3.24
CA THR A 11 12.09 -6.55 3.72
C THR A 11 11.90 -6.71 5.22
N ARG A 12 11.33 -5.69 5.87
CA ARG A 12 10.98 -5.67 7.29
C ARG A 12 9.58 -5.07 7.48
N SER A 13 8.79 -5.68 8.36
CA SER A 13 7.45 -5.21 8.68
C SER A 13 7.48 -3.84 9.36
N SER A 14 6.64 -2.94 8.85
CA SER A 14 6.48 -1.56 9.33
C SER A 14 5.15 -0.99 8.82
N PHE A 15 5.01 0.33 8.81
CA PHE A 15 3.83 1.04 8.36
C PHE A 15 4.14 2.02 7.23
N VAL A 16 3.24 2.11 6.25
CA VAL A 16 3.33 3.05 5.12
C VAL A 16 2.09 3.92 5.01
N THR A 17 2.18 4.95 4.17
CA THR A 17 1.01 5.67 3.68
C THR A 17 0.72 5.20 2.26
N VAL A 18 -0.47 4.65 2.02
CA VAL A 18 -0.92 4.25 0.70
C VAL A 18 -1.81 5.36 0.13
N THR A 19 -1.48 5.82 -1.07
CA THR A 19 -2.28 6.79 -1.80
C THR A 19 -2.91 6.07 -2.98
N LEU A 20 -4.23 6.16 -3.11
CA LEU A 20 -4.97 5.61 -4.24
C LEU A 20 -5.70 6.74 -4.95
N GLU A 21 -5.66 6.71 -6.26
CA GLU A 21 -6.30 7.71 -7.11
C GLU A 21 -7.28 7.01 -8.05
N ARG A 22 -8.48 7.55 -8.18
CA ARG A 22 -9.49 7.11 -9.15
C ARG A 22 -10.30 8.33 -9.59
N ASP A 23 -10.38 8.55 -10.90
CA ASP A 23 -11.02 9.72 -11.50
C ASP A 23 -10.49 11.02 -10.88
N ASN A 24 -11.38 11.85 -10.33
CA ASN A 24 -11.02 13.12 -9.67
C ASN A 24 -10.85 12.98 -8.14
N CYS A 25 -10.67 11.76 -7.62
CA CYS A 25 -10.68 11.49 -6.19
C CYS A 25 -9.40 10.79 -5.73
N ILE A 26 -8.80 11.34 -4.67
CA ILE A 26 -7.58 10.81 -4.02
C ILE A 26 -7.95 10.34 -2.62
N VAL A 27 -7.60 9.09 -2.29
CA VAL A 27 -7.75 8.49 -0.97
C VAL A 27 -6.37 8.24 -0.39
N ILE A 28 -6.11 8.80 0.80
CA ILE A 28 -4.84 8.64 1.50
C ILE A 28 -5.08 7.84 2.79
N LEU A 29 -4.52 6.63 2.83
CA LEU A 29 -4.58 5.74 4.00
C LEU A 29 -3.22 5.74 4.70
N LYS A 30 -3.18 6.27 5.91
CA LYS A 30 -1.98 6.29 6.76
C LYS A 30 -1.90 5.03 7.62
N GLN A 31 -0.70 4.71 8.08
CA GLN A 31 -0.43 3.60 9.02
C GLN A 31 -0.92 2.25 8.48
N VAL A 32 -0.73 2.00 7.18
CA VAL A 32 -1.04 0.70 6.56
C VAL A 32 0.12 -0.25 6.82
N PRO A 33 -0.11 -1.43 7.43
CA PRO A 33 0.96 -2.40 7.67
C PRO A 33 1.51 -2.95 6.35
N ALA A 34 2.83 -2.96 6.22
CA ALA A 34 3.53 -3.41 5.00
C ALA A 34 4.92 -3.95 5.34
N ASP A 35 5.46 -4.79 4.46
CA ASP A 35 6.87 -5.16 4.50
C ASP A 35 7.68 -4.23 3.61
N ILE A 36 8.62 -3.49 4.19
CA ILE A 36 9.39 -2.45 3.49
C ILE A 36 10.83 -2.92 3.28
N CYS A 37 11.30 -2.86 2.02
CA CYS A 37 12.69 -3.10 1.69
C CYS A 37 13.59 -2.05 2.36
N GLN A 38 14.56 -2.51 3.15
CA GLN A 38 15.49 -1.66 3.88
C GLN A 38 16.54 -0.97 2.98
N ASN A 39 16.58 -1.33 1.68
CA ASN A 39 17.53 -0.77 0.71
C ASN A 39 16.87 0.24 -0.24
N CYS A 40 15.79 -0.14 -0.93
CA CYS A 40 15.16 0.71 -1.95
C CYS A 40 13.82 1.32 -1.53
N GLY A 41 13.28 0.97 -0.35
CA GLY A 41 12.01 1.51 0.15
C GLY A 41 10.75 0.91 -0.47
N GLU A 42 10.89 -0.05 -1.39
CA GLU A 42 9.74 -0.78 -1.95
C GLU A 42 8.93 -1.44 -0.83
N TYR A 43 7.61 -1.24 -0.82
CA TYR A 43 6.73 -1.83 0.17
C TYR A 43 5.84 -2.92 -0.46
N TYR A 44 5.57 -3.96 0.32
CA TYR A 44 4.71 -5.06 -0.06
C TYR A 44 3.54 -5.15 0.92
N LEU A 45 2.32 -5.29 0.39
CA LEU A 45 1.12 -5.52 1.17
C LEU A 45 0.77 -7.01 1.11
N SER A 46 0.31 -7.58 2.21
CA SER A 46 -0.27 -8.92 2.18
C SER A 46 -1.60 -8.91 1.40
N GLU A 47 -2.08 -10.08 1.01
CA GLU A 47 -3.39 -10.23 0.37
C GLU A 47 -4.51 -9.64 1.24
N SER A 48 -4.50 -9.95 2.55
CA SER A 48 -5.50 -9.43 3.50
C SER A 48 -5.47 -7.91 3.62
N VAL A 49 -4.28 -7.31 3.72
CA VAL A 49 -4.13 -5.84 3.82
C VAL A 49 -4.54 -5.18 2.50
N THR A 50 -4.17 -5.77 1.37
CA THR A 50 -4.57 -5.29 0.04
C THR A 50 -6.09 -5.27 -0.10
N ALA A 51 -6.77 -6.36 0.28
CA ALA A 51 -8.22 -6.44 0.25
C ALA A 51 -8.87 -5.36 1.13
N GLU A 52 -8.33 -5.11 2.33
CA GLU A 52 -8.84 -4.07 3.23
C GLU A 52 -8.61 -2.66 2.67
N VAL A 53 -7.43 -2.38 2.13
CA VAL A 53 -7.08 -1.11 1.48
C VAL A 53 -8.05 -0.82 0.33
N LEU A 54 -8.27 -1.80 -0.55
CA LEU A 54 -9.18 -1.65 -1.69
C LEU A 54 -10.63 -1.48 -1.23
N HIS A 55 -11.12 -2.31 -0.31
CA HIS A 55 -12.47 -2.20 0.25
C HIS A 55 -12.73 -0.85 0.92
N LYS A 56 -11.76 -0.33 1.68
CA LYS A 56 -11.85 1.02 2.26
C LYS A 56 -11.90 2.08 1.17
N SER A 57 -11.04 1.96 0.17
CA SER A 57 -10.93 2.94 -0.92
C SER A 57 -12.17 2.95 -1.80
N ASP A 58 -12.74 1.80 -2.17
CA ASP A 58 -13.96 1.71 -2.98
C ASP A 58 -15.17 2.37 -2.32
N ARG A 59 -15.27 2.32 -0.99
CA ARG A 59 -16.33 3.03 -0.25
C ARG A 59 -16.13 4.54 -0.17
N LEU A 60 -14.88 5.00 -0.32
CA LEU A 60 -14.49 6.41 -0.21
C LEU A 60 -14.35 7.08 -1.57
N PHE A 61 -14.04 6.33 -2.62
CA PHE A 61 -14.06 6.83 -3.98
C PHE A 61 -15.44 7.42 -4.25
N CYS A 62 -15.40 8.65 -4.77
CA CYS A 62 -16.54 9.53 -4.86
C CYS A 62 -17.77 8.78 -5.36
N ARG A 63 -18.77 8.64 -4.47
CA ARG A 63 -20.12 8.16 -4.79
C ARG A 63 -20.91 9.23 -5.55
N TRP A 64 -20.24 10.01 -6.40
CA TRP A 64 -20.86 11.02 -7.24
C TRP A 64 -21.44 10.32 -8.47
N GLY A 65 -22.67 9.85 -8.29
CA GLY A 65 -23.65 9.57 -9.33
C GLY A 65 -24.97 10.18 -8.89
#